data_AF-A0A6A5SDY2-F1
#
_entry.id   AF-A0A6A5SDY2-F1
#
_cell.length_a   1.000
_cell.length_b   1.000
_cell.length_c   1.000
_cell.angle_alpha   90.00
_cell.angle_beta   90.00
_cell.angle_gamma   90.00
#
_symmetry.space_group_name_H-M   'P 1'
#
loop_
_entity.id
_entity.type
_entity.pdbx_description
1 polymer ?
#
loop_
_entity_poly.entity_id
_entity_poly.type
_entity_poly.pdbx_seq_one_letter_code
_entity_poly.pdbx_strand_id
1 'polypeptide(L)'
;MFKPLSNAYSTQLAGYLQDSQGLLNLTKGDFFPLFWRSWSSVFKPPLIKRSFEATGIQPANPDVVLKKFAKEASDSDSSQSVLSGEDWLKLKSIVRREVKDQSSKDVKKLQRSLHHIAAQNSILHEEVRGLRQSLAIKERRPKQSFTLQLDEDEAARLCKLQLQKAKRVERERGWEETRKRKAAEKAERDYRRSLRDAAKAIQLPQLGKRKASKPHKPATKRQKRGGVAPAVVGAARVAPAAPPRSRRERVITPSKKISE
;
A
#
# COMPACT_ATOMS: atom_id res chain seq x y z
N MET A 1 15.00 1.31 28.31
CA MET A 1 15.03 0.21 27.32
C MET A 1 15.68 0.58 26.00
N PHE A 2 15.29 1.71 25.38
CA PHE A 2 15.79 2.07 24.05
C PHE A 2 17.27 2.46 23.99
N LYS A 3 17.83 3.13 25.02
CA LYS A 3 19.27 3.41 25.09
C LYS A 3 20.13 2.13 25.13
N PRO A 4 19.85 1.14 26.02
CA PRO A 4 20.49 -0.17 25.96
C PRO A 4 20.33 -0.88 24.61
N LEU A 5 19.15 -0.79 23.98
CA LEU A 5 18.92 -1.36 22.64
C LEU A 5 19.82 -0.71 21.59
N SER A 6 19.89 0.62 21.58
CA SER A 6 20.75 1.37 20.67
C SER A 6 22.21 0.94 20.83
N ASN A 7 22.72 0.90 22.07
CA ASN A 7 24.09 0.46 22.35
C ASN A 7 24.34 -1.00 21.91
N ALA A 8 23.40 -1.90 22.19
CA ALA A 8 23.49 -3.30 21.78
C ALA A 8 23.46 -3.45 20.24
N TYR A 9 22.69 -2.62 19.55
CA TYR A 9 22.65 -2.61 18.09
C TYR A 9 23.95 -2.04 17.51
N SER A 10 24.47 -0.93 18.05
CA SER A 10 25.75 -0.35 17.63
C SER A 10 26.91 -1.32 17.80
N THR A 11 26.96 -2.08 18.90
CA THR A 11 27.98 -3.13 19.11
C THR A 11 27.83 -4.28 18.13
N GLN A 12 26.61 -4.74 17.84
CA GLN A 12 26.35 -5.75 16.80
C GLN A 12 26.78 -5.27 15.41
N LEU A 13 26.51 -4.00 15.10
CA LEU A 13 26.85 -3.40 13.81
C LEU A 13 28.36 -3.21 13.67
N ALA A 14 29.05 -2.80 14.74
CA ALA A 14 30.52 -2.74 14.77
C ALA A 14 31.14 -4.13 14.56
N GLY A 15 30.62 -5.16 15.25
CA GLY A 15 31.04 -6.55 15.06
C GLY A 15 30.82 -7.03 13.63
N TYR A 16 29.64 -6.76 13.04
CA TYR A 16 29.36 -7.08 11.65
C TYR A 16 30.34 -6.42 10.67
N LEU A 17 30.69 -5.15 10.90
CA LEU A 17 31.64 -4.43 10.06
C LEU A 17 33.06 -5.00 10.21
N GLN A 18 33.45 -5.37 11.44
CA GLN A 18 34.72 -6.02 11.73
C GLN A 18 34.82 -7.40 11.08
N ASP A 19 33.79 -8.24 11.25
CA ASP A 19 33.70 -9.60 10.69
C ASP A 19 33.74 -9.60 9.15
N SER A 20 33.16 -8.59 8.54
CA SER A 20 33.15 -8.44 7.09
C SER A 20 34.37 -7.69 6.55
N GLN A 21 35.18 -7.05 7.40
CA GLN A 21 36.31 -6.18 7.00
C GLN A 21 35.92 -5.11 5.94
N GLY A 22 34.65 -4.71 5.90
CA GLY A 22 34.11 -3.81 4.88
C GLY A 22 33.87 -4.44 3.50
N LEU A 23 34.06 -5.76 3.33
CA LEU A 23 33.80 -6.48 2.07
C LEU A 23 32.31 -6.64 1.78
N LEU A 24 31.45 -6.57 2.81
CA LEU A 24 30.01 -6.65 2.67
C LEU A 24 29.36 -5.29 2.87
N ASN A 25 28.60 -4.86 1.87
CA ASN A 25 27.71 -3.73 2.02
C ASN A 25 26.58 -4.09 3.00
N LEU A 26 26.27 -3.15 3.90
CA LEU A 26 25.07 -3.16 4.72
C LEU A 26 23.85 -2.92 3.83
N THR A 27 22.96 -3.91 3.79
CA THR A 27 21.70 -3.85 3.05
C THR A 27 20.53 -3.80 4.03
N LYS A 28 19.34 -3.41 3.53
CA LYS A 28 18.11 -3.44 4.34
C LYS A 28 17.80 -4.84 4.90
N GLY A 29 18.24 -5.89 4.21
CA GLY A 29 18.08 -7.28 4.68
C GLY A 29 18.89 -7.62 5.93
N ASP A 30 20.01 -6.92 6.17
CA ASP A 30 20.87 -7.17 7.34
C ASP A 30 20.35 -6.49 8.61
N PHE A 31 19.45 -5.51 8.47
CA PHE A 31 18.85 -4.80 9.60
C PHE A 31 18.18 -5.77 10.57
N PHE A 32 17.27 -6.63 10.06
CA PHE A 32 16.45 -7.45 10.94
C PHE A 32 17.26 -8.48 11.74
N PRO A 33 18.20 -9.24 11.15
CA PRO A 33 19.07 -10.13 11.94
C PRO A 33 19.87 -9.41 13.04
N LEU A 34 20.47 -8.26 12.74
CA LEU A 34 21.25 -7.47 13.73
C LEU A 34 20.34 -6.87 14.81
N PHE A 35 19.18 -6.36 14.41
CA PHE A 35 18.15 -5.86 15.30
C PHE A 35 17.62 -6.97 16.21
N TRP A 36 17.31 -8.14 15.65
CA TRP A 36 16.71 -9.24 16.41
C TRP A 36 17.66 -9.78 17.47
N ARG A 37 18.95 -9.90 17.15
CA ARG A 37 19.98 -10.32 18.10
C ARG A 37 20.16 -9.30 19.24
N SER A 38 20.21 -8.00 18.91
CA SER A 38 20.29 -6.94 19.92
C SER A 38 19.02 -6.86 20.77
N TRP A 39 17.85 -6.96 20.16
CA TRP A 39 16.55 -7.03 20.82
C TRP A 39 16.50 -8.17 21.82
N SER A 40 16.84 -9.39 21.39
CA SER A 40 16.82 -10.59 22.23
C SER A 40 17.81 -10.52 23.40
N SER A 41 18.91 -9.78 23.23
CA SER A 41 19.88 -9.53 24.30
C SER A 41 19.33 -8.56 25.36
N VAL A 42 18.64 -7.50 24.93
CA VAL A 42 18.22 -6.37 25.78
C VAL A 42 16.84 -6.58 26.40
N PHE A 43 15.88 -7.14 25.66
CA PHE A 43 14.51 -7.35 26.12
C PHE A 43 14.36 -8.64 26.93
N LYS A 44 15.20 -8.78 27.95
CA LYS A 44 15.12 -9.86 28.94
C LYS A 44 14.30 -9.41 30.15
N PRO A 45 13.53 -10.30 30.81
CA PRO A 45 12.77 -9.96 32.02
C PRO A 45 13.54 -9.14 33.08
N PRO A 46 14.80 -9.47 33.45
CA PRO A 46 15.54 -8.66 34.42
C PRO A 46 15.87 -7.24 33.95
N LEU A 47 16.21 -7.06 32.66
CA LEU A 47 16.50 -5.74 32.10
C LEU A 47 15.24 -4.89 31.97
N ILE A 48 14.12 -5.52 31.62
CA ILE A 48 12.80 -4.87 31.57
C ILE A 48 12.46 -4.32 32.97
N LYS A 49 12.55 -5.15 34.02
CA LYS A 49 12.30 -4.73 35.41
C LYS A 49 13.18 -3.54 35.83
N ARG A 50 14.50 -3.64 35.63
CA ARG A 50 15.44 -2.53 35.92
C ARG A 50 15.11 -1.25 35.18
N SER A 51 14.58 -1.34 33.96
CA SER A 51 14.22 -0.16 33.19
C SER A 51 13.00 0.57 33.72
N PHE A 52 12.01 -0.16 34.26
CA PHE A 52 10.82 0.41 34.91
C PHE A 52 11.17 0.98 36.29
N GLU A 53 12.05 0.32 37.03
CA GLU A 53 12.61 0.86 38.28
C GLU A 53 13.33 2.18 38.03
N ALA A 54 14.17 2.23 36.98
CA ALA A 54 14.92 3.42 36.63
C ALA A 54 14.03 4.60 36.19
N THR A 55 12.84 4.35 35.66
CA THR A 55 11.88 5.43 35.34
C THR A 55 11.02 5.84 36.53
N GLY A 56 11.05 5.09 37.63
CA GLY A 56 10.23 5.33 38.82
C GLY A 56 8.73 5.09 38.58
N ILE A 57 8.37 4.47 37.44
CA ILE A 57 6.97 4.16 37.10
C ILE A 57 6.52 2.94 37.91
N GLN A 58 7.36 1.91 37.96
CA GLN A 58 7.10 0.70 38.73
C GLN A 58 8.40 0.14 39.31
N PRO A 59 8.56 0.06 40.64
CA PRO A 59 7.63 0.56 41.68
C PRO A 59 7.47 2.09 41.62
N ALA A 60 6.32 2.62 42.04
CA ALA A 60 6.08 4.06 42.13
C ALA A 60 6.98 4.68 43.21
N ASN A 61 8.22 5.00 42.84
CA ASN A 61 9.22 5.61 43.71
C ASN A 61 9.86 6.81 43.00
N PRO A 62 9.39 8.05 43.30
CA PRO A 62 9.87 9.26 42.63
C PRO A 62 11.33 9.61 43.01
N ASP A 63 11.82 9.12 44.16
CA ASP A 63 13.17 9.42 44.64
C ASP A 63 14.26 8.86 43.73
N VAL A 64 13.96 7.80 42.97
CA VAL A 64 14.89 7.22 41.98
C VAL A 64 15.24 8.24 40.88
N VAL A 65 14.29 9.09 40.50
CA VAL A 65 14.53 10.16 39.52
C VAL A 65 15.31 11.29 40.16
N LEU A 66 14.97 11.67 41.40
CA LEU A 66 15.66 12.72 42.14
C LEU A 66 17.13 12.37 42.44
N LYS A 67 17.42 11.11 42.77
CA LYS A 67 18.79 10.59 42.98
C LYS A 67 19.70 10.69 41.76
N LYS A 68 19.16 10.78 40.53
CA LYS A 68 19.97 10.98 39.31
C LYS A 68 20.54 12.40 39.20
N PHE A 69 19.90 13.37 39.86
CA PHE A 69 20.35 14.76 39.89
C PHE A 69 21.25 15.05 41.09
N ALA A 70 21.23 14.19 42.12
CA ALA A 70 22.28 14.12 43.12
C ALA A 70 23.53 13.50 42.47
N LYS A 71 24.49 14.34 42.11
CA LYS A 71 25.67 13.95 41.35
C LYS A 71 26.65 13.18 42.23
N GLU A 72 26.46 11.87 42.35
CA GLU A 72 27.51 10.97 42.80
C GLU A 72 28.24 10.42 41.57
N ALA A 73 29.56 10.65 41.52
CA ALA A 73 30.43 10.17 40.46
C ALA A 73 30.55 8.65 40.55
N SER A 74 29.64 7.93 39.90
CA SER A 74 29.73 6.49 39.75
C SER A 74 30.54 6.16 38.49
N ASP A 75 31.84 5.91 38.69
CA ASP A 75 32.70 5.25 37.71
C ASP A 75 32.23 3.81 37.51
N SER A 76 31.35 3.61 36.53
CA SER A 76 30.97 2.28 36.08
C SER A 76 31.96 1.81 35.02
N ASP A 77 33.12 1.34 35.46
CA ASP A 77 34.05 0.59 34.64
C ASP A 77 33.42 -0.77 34.27
N SER A 78 32.77 -0.81 33.11
CA SER A 78 32.22 -2.04 32.53
C SER A 78 33.32 -2.76 31.73
N SER A 79 34.32 -3.25 32.45
CA SER A 79 35.30 -4.18 31.90
C SER A 79 34.69 -5.58 31.81
N GLN A 80 34.20 -5.96 30.63
CA GLN A 80 33.88 -7.35 30.32
C GLN A 80 34.62 -7.76 29.05
N SER A 81 35.94 -7.95 29.18
CA SER A 81 36.77 -8.58 28.16
C SER A 81 36.61 -10.09 28.27
N VAL A 82 35.70 -10.64 27.47
CA VAL A 82 35.63 -12.09 27.22
C VAL A 82 36.77 -12.44 26.26
N LEU A 83 38.01 -12.36 26.74
CA LEU A 83 39.13 -12.99 26.05
C LEU A 83 39.15 -14.44 26.50
N SER A 84 38.80 -15.34 25.59
CA SER A 84 38.96 -16.78 25.74
C SER A 84 40.44 -17.05 26.03
N GLY A 85 40.73 -17.16 27.33
CA GLY A 85 42.08 -17.27 27.86
C GLY A 85 42.53 -18.71 28.03
N GLU A 86 41.70 -19.67 27.61
CA GLU A 86 41.82 -21.04 28.06
C GLU A 86 43.16 -21.67 27.65
N ASP A 87 43.67 -21.40 26.44
CA ASP A 87 44.84 -22.10 25.94
C ASP A 87 46.18 -21.48 26.36
N TRP A 88 46.26 -20.15 26.46
CA TRP A 88 47.48 -19.49 26.94
C TRP A 88 47.65 -19.62 28.45
N LEU A 89 46.55 -19.62 29.22
CA LEU A 89 46.60 -19.82 30.67
C LEU A 89 47.10 -21.24 30.99
N LYS A 90 46.68 -22.25 30.22
CA LYS A 90 47.19 -23.62 30.31
C LYS A 90 48.69 -23.66 30.02
N LEU A 91 49.14 -23.10 28.90
CA LEU A 91 50.56 -23.07 28.54
C LEU A 91 51.41 -22.31 29.55
N LYS A 92 50.92 -21.19 30.07
CA LYS A 92 51.59 -20.43 31.14
C LYS A 92 51.68 -21.22 32.44
N SER A 93 50.65 -21.97 32.80
CA SER A 93 50.67 -22.87 33.96
C SER A 93 51.75 -23.94 33.81
N ILE A 94 51.85 -24.56 32.62
CA ILE A 94 52.89 -25.54 32.30
C ILE A 94 54.28 -24.91 32.40
N VAL A 95 54.50 -23.74 31.78
CA VAL A 95 55.80 -23.03 31.84
C VAL A 95 56.19 -22.72 33.28
N ARG A 96 55.25 -22.26 34.13
CA ARG A 96 55.52 -22.00 35.55
C ARG A 96 55.84 -23.26 36.36
N ARG A 97 55.28 -24.40 35.97
CA ARG A 97 55.53 -25.68 36.64
C ARG A 97 56.89 -26.27 36.26
N GLU A 98 57.25 -26.20 34.99
CA GLU A 98 58.45 -26.87 34.45
C GLU A 98 59.72 -26.04 34.66
N VAL A 99 59.59 -24.71 34.61
CA VAL A 99 60.74 -23.80 34.68
C VAL A 99 60.97 -23.36 36.13
N LYS A 100 62.09 -23.81 36.71
CA LYS A 100 62.52 -23.42 38.07
C LYS A 100 62.85 -21.92 38.18
N ASP A 101 63.62 -21.38 37.23
CA ASP A 101 64.07 -19.98 37.25
C ASP A 101 63.20 -19.05 36.39
N GLN A 102 62.07 -18.68 36.98
CA GLN A 102 61.08 -17.82 36.34
C GLN A 102 61.57 -16.37 36.09
N SER A 103 62.59 -15.93 36.82
CA SER A 103 63.18 -14.59 36.74
C SER A 103 64.22 -14.45 35.62
N SER A 104 64.68 -15.56 35.05
CA SER A 104 65.71 -15.58 34.01
C SER A 104 65.28 -14.80 32.77
N LYS A 105 66.26 -14.20 32.08
CA LYS A 105 65.99 -13.37 30.90
C LYS A 105 65.34 -14.17 29.78
N ASP A 106 65.75 -15.42 29.60
CA ASP A 106 65.26 -16.27 28.50
C ASP A 106 63.84 -16.76 28.74
N VAL A 107 63.48 -17.06 29.99
CA VAL A 107 62.11 -17.44 30.34
C VAL A 107 61.16 -16.24 30.21
N LYS A 108 61.61 -15.04 30.57
CA LYS A 108 60.83 -13.81 30.30
C LYS A 108 60.64 -13.57 28.81
N LYS A 109 61.66 -13.80 27.98
CA LYS A 109 61.53 -13.74 26.51
C LYS A 109 60.53 -14.78 26.00
N LEU A 110 60.62 -16.02 26.47
CA LEU A 110 59.70 -17.11 26.11
C LEU A 110 58.26 -16.78 26.51
N GLN A 111 58.03 -16.22 27.70
CA GLN A 111 56.70 -15.82 28.12
C GLN A 111 56.15 -14.70 27.24
N ARG A 112 56.97 -13.69 26.91
CA ARG A 112 56.56 -12.61 26.00
C ARG A 112 56.23 -13.12 24.61
N SER A 113 57.05 -14.01 24.04
CA SER A 113 56.77 -14.61 22.72
C SER A 113 55.52 -15.47 22.75
N LEU A 114 55.33 -16.27 23.80
CA LEU A 114 54.12 -17.06 23.98
C LEU A 114 52.87 -16.17 24.08
N HIS A 115 52.93 -15.09 24.86
CA HIS A 115 51.86 -14.10 24.95
C HIS A 115 51.55 -13.44 23.60
N HIS A 116 52.59 -13.07 22.85
CA HIS A 116 52.46 -12.49 21.52
C HIS A 116 51.77 -13.45 20.54
N ILE A 117 52.24 -14.69 20.48
CA ILE A 117 51.66 -15.73 19.60
C ILE A 117 50.21 -16.03 20.01
N ALA A 118 49.92 -16.13 21.31
CA ALA A 118 48.55 -16.36 21.79
C ALA A 118 47.60 -15.21 21.39
N ALA A 119 48.04 -13.97 21.54
CA ALA A 119 47.27 -12.80 21.12
C ALA A 119 47.05 -12.80 19.59
N GLN A 120 48.10 -13.07 18.80
CA GLN A 120 47.99 -13.18 17.35
C GLN A 120 47.03 -14.29 16.92
N ASN A 121 47.13 -15.48 17.51
CA ASN A 121 46.24 -16.59 17.20
C ASN A 121 44.80 -16.27 17.56
N SER A 122 44.56 -15.60 18.70
CA SER A 122 43.22 -15.14 19.05
C SER A 122 42.66 -14.19 17.99
N ILE A 123 43.45 -13.22 17.53
CA ILE A 123 43.04 -12.28 16.48
C ILE A 123 42.75 -13.04 15.17
N LEU A 124 43.65 -13.93 14.74
CA LEU A 124 43.49 -14.71 13.53
C LEU A 124 42.25 -15.62 13.58
N HIS A 125 41.99 -16.28 14.70
CA HIS A 125 40.80 -17.14 14.85
C HIS A 125 39.51 -16.33 14.77
N GLU A 126 39.47 -15.16 15.42
CA GLU A 126 38.35 -14.24 15.37
C GLU A 126 38.11 -13.72 13.94
N GLU A 127 39.17 -13.30 13.23
CA GLU A 127 39.10 -12.86 11.84
C GLU A 127 38.62 -13.97 10.90
N VAL A 128 39.21 -15.17 10.98
CA VAL A 128 38.78 -16.31 10.16
C VAL A 128 37.32 -16.67 10.43
N ARG A 129 36.90 -16.61 11.70
CA ARG A 129 35.51 -16.87 12.08
C ARG A 129 34.58 -15.81 11.49
N GLY A 130 34.92 -14.52 11.60
CA GLY A 130 34.15 -13.41 11.04
C GLY A 130 34.05 -13.49 9.52
N LEU A 131 35.17 -13.75 8.83
CA LEU A 131 35.22 -13.91 7.37
C LEU A 131 34.38 -15.11 6.89
N ARG A 132 34.38 -16.22 7.62
CA ARG A 132 33.51 -17.36 7.30
C ARG A 132 32.02 -17.01 7.45
N GLN A 133 31.66 -16.26 8.49
CA GLN A 133 30.28 -15.81 8.69
C GLN A 133 29.85 -14.84 7.60
N SER A 134 30.69 -13.86 7.24
CA SER A 134 30.39 -12.90 6.19
C SER A 134 30.30 -13.58 4.82
N LEU A 135 31.17 -14.54 4.52
CA LEU A 135 31.06 -15.36 3.30
C LEU A 135 29.72 -16.11 3.24
N ALA A 136 29.29 -16.75 4.33
CA ALA A 136 27.99 -17.42 4.39
C ALA A 136 26.81 -16.46 4.18
N ILE A 137 26.89 -15.22 4.69
CA ILE A 137 25.88 -14.18 4.43
C ILE A 137 25.88 -13.81 2.94
N LYS A 138 27.06 -13.64 2.33
CA LYS A 138 27.20 -13.34 0.90
C LYS A 138 26.58 -14.41 0.02
N GLU A 139 26.81 -15.68 0.34
CA GLU A 139 26.26 -16.82 -0.40
C GLU A 139 24.73 -16.91 -0.28
N ARG A 140 24.17 -16.57 0.89
CA ARG A 140 22.72 -16.52 1.12
C ARG A 140 22.03 -15.37 0.39
N ARG A 141 22.74 -14.32 -0.01
CA ARG A 141 22.14 -13.20 -0.73
C ARG A 141 21.77 -13.63 -2.16
N PRO A 142 20.51 -13.44 -2.59
CA PRO A 142 20.16 -13.66 -3.98
C PRO A 142 20.97 -12.69 -4.85
N LYS A 143 21.63 -13.22 -5.89
CA LYS A 143 22.41 -12.41 -6.85
C LYS A 143 21.51 -11.52 -7.71
N GLN A 144 20.22 -11.85 -7.78
CA GLN A 144 19.20 -11.12 -8.53
C GLN A 144 18.34 -10.31 -7.55
N SER A 145 18.29 -8.99 -7.74
CA SER A 145 17.29 -8.16 -7.07
C SER A 145 15.91 -8.54 -7.61
N PHE A 146 15.01 -8.99 -6.73
CA PHE A 146 13.61 -9.11 -7.11
C PHE A 146 13.05 -7.69 -7.19
N THR A 147 13.09 -7.10 -8.37
CA THR A 147 12.29 -5.90 -8.64
C THR A 147 10.85 -6.36 -8.48
N LEU A 148 10.17 -5.87 -7.44
CA LEU A 148 8.73 -6.07 -7.30
C LEU A 148 8.12 -5.53 -8.58
N GLN A 149 7.70 -6.42 -9.48
CA GLN A 149 6.85 -6.04 -10.60
C GLN A 149 5.55 -5.63 -9.93
N LEU A 150 5.41 -4.32 -9.68
CA LEU A 150 4.12 -3.76 -9.37
C LEU A 150 3.30 -4.01 -10.63
N ASP A 151 2.37 -4.96 -10.57
CA ASP A 151 1.37 -5.18 -11.60
C ASP A 151 0.42 -3.97 -11.65
N GLU A 152 0.95 -2.81 -12.05
CA GLU A 152 0.19 -1.59 -12.32
C GLU A 152 -0.93 -1.88 -13.33
N ASP A 153 -0.70 -2.85 -14.21
CA ASP A 153 -1.67 -3.37 -15.17
C ASP A 153 -2.87 -4.07 -14.52
N GLU A 154 -2.69 -4.85 -13.45
CA GLU A 154 -3.80 -5.51 -12.77
C GLU A 154 -4.67 -4.52 -12.00
N ALA A 155 -4.03 -3.59 -11.28
CA ALA A 155 -4.73 -2.50 -10.60
C ALA A 155 -5.51 -1.61 -11.58
N ALA A 156 -4.90 -1.26 -12.72
CA ALA A 156 -5.55 -0.48 -13.78
C ALA A 156 -6.72 -1.24 -14.42
N ARG A 157 -6.58 -2.55 -14.66
CA ARG A 157 -7.67 -3.42 -15.18
C ARG A 157 -8.85 -3.46 -14.22
N LEU A 158 -8.60 -3.64 -12.92
CA LEU A 158 -9.66 -3.67 -11.90
C LEU A 158 -10.39 -2.33 -11.80
N CYS A 159 -9.66 -1.21 -11.81
CA CYS A 159 -10.25 0.13 -11.81
C CYS A 159 -11.15 0.37 -13.04
N LYS A 160 -10.68 -0.04 -14.22
CA LYS A 160 -11.46 0.04 -15.47
C LYS A 160 -12.75 -0.79 -15.41
N LEU A 161 -12.69 -1.99 -14.83
CA LEU A 161 -13.87 -2.86 -14.66
C LEU A 161 -14.89 -2.24 -13.69
N GLN A 162 -14.45 -1.62 -12.59
CA GLN A 162 -15.33 -0.95 -11.65
C GLN A 162 -16.04 0.25 -12.28
N LEU A 163 -15.31 1.07 -13.04
CA LEU A 163 -15.89 2.19 -13.79
C LEU A 163 -16.94 1.72 -14.81
N GLN A 164 -16.72 0.59 -15.47
CA GLN A 164 -17.70 0.03 -16.40
C GLN A 164 -18.96 -0.50 -15.71
N LYS A 165 -18.82 -1.13 -14.53
CA LYS A 165 -19.96 -1.57 -13.72
C LYS A 165 -20.80 -0.38 -13.24
N ALA A 166 -20.16 0.66 -12.72
CA ALA A 166 -20.85 1.89 -12.31
C ALA A 166 -21.64 2.51 -13.48
N LYS A 167 -21.05 2.60 -14.68
CA LYS A 167 -21.73 3.10 -15.89
C LYS A 167 -22.88 2.22 -16.38
N ARG A 168 -22.92 0.93 -16.03
CA ARG A 168 -24.07 0.04 -16.34
C ARG A 168 -25.21 0.33 -15.37
N VAL A 169 -24.91 0.38 -14.07
CA VAL A 169 -25.89 0.68 -13.02
C VAL A 169 -26.56 2.04 -13.25
N GLU A 170 -25.80 3.07 -13.59
CA GLU A 170 -26.36 4.40 -13.89
C GLU A 170 -27.28 4.40 -15.12
N ARG A 171 -26.95 3.62 -16.16
CA ARG A 171 -27.83 3.47 -17.33
C ARG A 171 -29.11 2.72 -17.00
N GLU A 172 -29.02 1.67 -16.20
CA GLU A 172 -30.19 0.90 -15.75
C GLU A 172 -31.12 1.76 -14.89
N ARG A 173 -30.56 2.54 -13.95
CA ARG A 173 -31.32 3.53 -13.17
C ARG A 173 -32.04 4.55 -14.06
N GLY A 174 -31.38 5.08 -15.09
CA GLY A 174 -32.02 5.98 -16.05
C GLY A 174 -33.14 5.32 -16.86
N TRP A 175 -32.99 4.05 -17.25
CA TRP A 175 -34.07 3.30 -17.91
C TRP A 175 -35.24 3.00 -16.98
N GLU A 176 -34.98 2.69 -15.71
CA GLU A 176 -36.02 2.50 -14.71
C GLU A 176 -36.79 3.79 -14.42
N GLU A 177 -36.09 4.91 -14.30
CA GLU A 177 -36.70 6.22 -14.08
C GLU A 177 -37.57 6.64 -15.27
N THR A 178 -37.08 6.45 -16.50
CA THR A 178 -37.88 6.71 -17.71
C THR A 178 -39.08 5.77 -17.82
N ARG A 179 -38.96 4.51 -17.41
CA ARG A 179 -40.10 3.57 -17.32
C ARG A 179 -41.14 4.02 -16.29
N LYS A 180 -40.70 4.42 -15.10
CA LYS A 180 -41.58 4.95 -14.04
C LYS A 180 -42.30 6.23 -14.50
N ARG A 181 -41.58 7.15 -15.15
CA ARG A 181 -42.16 8.38 -15.72
C ARG A 181 -43.23 8.08 -16.76
N LYS A 182 -42.95 7.16 -17.70
CA LYS A 182 -43.92 6.74 -18.73
C LYS A 182 -45.14 6.05 -18.12
N ALA A 183 -44.95 5.23 -17.08
CA ALA A 183 -46.04 4.58 -16.36
C ALA A 183 -46.92 5.59 -15.61
N ALA A 184 -46.31 6.57 -14.93
CA ALA A 184 -47.02 7.64 -14.23
C ALA A 184 -47.79 8.54 -15.21
N GLU A 185 -47.18 8.94 -16.33
CA GLU A 185 -47.85 9.75 -17.36
C GLU A 185 -49.05 9.00 -17.98
N LYS A 186 -48.91 7.68 -18.18
CA LYS A 186 -50.03 6.85 -18.64
C LYS A 186 -51.15 6.79 -17.60
N ALA A 187 -50.82 6.55 -16.33
CA ALA A 187 -51.79 6.54 -15.24
C ALA A 187 -52.52 7.88 -15.08
N GLU A 188 -51.81 9.00 -15.22
CA GLU A 188 -52.41 10.35 -15.20
C GLU A 188 -53.35 10.57 -16.39
N ARG A 189 -52.94 10.15 -17.59
CA ARG A 189 -53.80 10.22 -18.79
C ARG A 189 -55.07 9.38 -18.64
N ASP A 190 -54.96 8.20 -18.04
CA ASP A 190 -56.08 7.30 -17.79
C ASP A 190 -57.01 7.88 -16.70
N TYR A 191 -56.45 8.45 -15.63
CA TYR A 191 -57.22 9.18 -14.59
C TYR A 191 -58.00 10.36 -15.18
N ARG A 192 -57.34 11.19 -16.01
CA ARG A 192 -57.99 12.32 -16.69
C ARG A 192 -59.07 11.88 -17.68
N ARG A 193 -58.91 10.70 -18.30
CA ARG A 193 -59.95 10.11 -19.14
C ARG A 193 -61.15 9.69 -18.29
N SER A 194 -60.92 8.97 -17.19
CA SER A 194 -61.97 8.58 -16.25
C SER A 194 -62.77 9.78 -15.71
N LEU A 195 -62.09 10.88 -15.36
CA LEU A 195 -62.77 12.11 -14.91
C LEU A 195 -63.66 12.72 -16.00
N ARG A 196 -63.20 12.73 -17.27
CA ARG A 196 -64.00 13.22 -18.40
C ARG A 196 -65.20 12.32 -18.67
N ASP A 197 -65.02 11.02 -18.59
CA ASP A 197 -66.09 10.05 -18.82
C ASP A 197 -67.14 10.11 -17.70
N ALA A 198 -66.71 10.27 -16.44
CA ALA A 198 -67.61 10.53 -15.30
C ALA A 198 -68.38 11.85 -15.46
N ALA A 199 -67.71 12.93 -15.87
CA ALA A 199 -68.38 14.22 -16.12
C ALA A 199 -69.41 14.15 -17.25
N LYS A 200 -69.09 13.44 -18.35
CA LYS A 200 -70.06 13.17 -19.44
C LYS A 200 -71.25 12.34 -18.95
N ALA A 201 -71.02 11.33 -18.10
CA ALA A 201 -72.08 10.53 -17.51
C ALA A 201 -73.01 11.34 -16.59
N ILE A 202 -72.51 12.39 -15.94
CA ILE A 202 -73.33 13.33 -15.14
C ILE A 202 -74.10 14.32 -16.04
N GLN A 203 -73.57 14.72 -17.20
CA GLN A 203 -74.26 15.63 -18.13
C GLN A 203 -75.36 14.96 -18.98
N LEU A 204 -75.18 13.70 -19.37
CA LEU A 204 -76.16 12.91 -20.15
C LEU A 204 -77.58 12.83 -19.52
N PRO A 205 -77.77 12.65 -18.19
CA PRO A 205 -79.11 12.66 -17.60
C PRO A 205 -79.79 14.04 -17.60
N GLN A 206 -79.06 15.15 -17.81
CA GLN A 206 -79.64 16.50 -17.85
C GLN A 206 -80.15 16.90 -19.25
N LEU A 207 -79.59 16.34 -20.33
CA LEU A 207 -80.01 16.62 -21.71
C LEU A 207 -81.19 15.75 -22.20
N GLY A 208 -81.63 14.78 -21.40
CA GLY A 208 -82.78 13.91 -21.69
C GLY A 208 -84.16 14.50 -21.43
N LYS A 209 -84.27 15.72 -20.86
CA LYS A 209 -85.57 16.37 -20.57
C LYS A 209 -85.70 17.77 -21.15
N ARG A 210 -85.41 17.98 -22.43
CA ARG A 210 -85.89 19.16 -23.18
C ARG A 210 -86.20 18.81 -24.65
N LYS A 211 -87.43 18.34 -24.89
CA LYS A 211 -88.11 18.44 -26.19
C LYS A 211 -89.32 19.33 -25.99
N ALA A 212 -89.25 20.58 -26.44
CA ALA A 212 -90.38 21.35 -26.96
C ALA A 212 -89.93 22.75 -27.41
N SER A 213 -90.24 23.05 -28.66
CA SER A 213 -90.38 24.38 -29.26
C SER A 213 -89.14 25.28 -29.37
N LYS A 214 -88.65 25.45 -30.62
CA LYS A 214 -88.53 26.76 -31.27
C LYS A 214 -88.38 26.60 -32.80
N PRO A 215 -88.92 27.54 -33.60
CA PRO A 215 -89.29 27.32 -35.00
C PRO A 215 -88.12 27.44 -36.00
N HIS A 216 -88.28 26.72 -37.10
CA HIS A 216 -87.41 26.65 -38.28
C HIS A 216 -87.30 28.01 -38.99
N LYS A 217 -86.08 28.55 -39.14
CA LYS A 217 -85.81 29.71 -40.01
C LYS A 217 -85.55 29.24 -41.45
N PRO A 218 -86.15 29.85 -42.48
CA PRO A 218 -86.02 29.39 -43.87
C PRO A 218 -84.63 29.65 -44.44
N ALA A 219 -84.21 28.73 -45.30
CA ALA A 219 -82.90 28.69 -45.95
C ALA A 219 -82.70 29.87 -46.91
N THR A 220 -81.65 30.65 -46.70
CA THR A 220 -81.17 31.62 -47.68
C THR A 220 -80.31 30.95 -48.75
N LYS A 221 -80.75 31.21 -49.99
CA LYS A 221 -80.29 30.73 -51.29
C LYS A 221 -78.78 30.91 -51.52
N ARG A 222 -78.13 29.84 -51.96
CA ARG A 222 -76.74 29.80 -52.46
C ARG A 222 -76.54 30.81 -53.60
N GLN A 223 -75.54 31.66 -53.48
CA GLN A 223 -74.98 32.40 -54.61
C GLN A 223 -73.83 31.57 -55.21
N LYS A 224 -74.07 31.05 -56.42
CA LYS A 224 -73.06 30.40 -57.28
C LYS A 224 -72.11 31.49 -57.77
N ARG A 225 -70.86 31.51 -57.30
CA ARG A 225 -69.77 32.23 -57.99
C ARG A 225 -69.23 31.31 -59.07
N GLY A 226 -69.33 31.76 -60.32
CA GLY A 226 -68.69 31.16 -61.48
C GLY A 226 -67.16 31.25 -61.38
N GLY A 227 -66.49 30.37 -62.13
CA GLY A 227 -65.04 30.33 -62.33
C GLY A 227 -64.44 31.68 -62.75
N VAL A 228 -63.14 31.88 -62.66
CA VAL A 228 -62.08 31.09 -63.31
C VAL A 228 -60.80 31.19 -62.48
N ALA A 229 -60.06 30.08 -62.37
CA ALA A 229 -58.72 30.04 -61.81
C ALA A 229 -57.67 30.45 -62.86
N PRO A 230 -56.60 31.18 -62.51
CA PRO A 230 -55.32 31.02 -63.16
C PRO A 230 -54.50 29.97 -62.40
N ALA A 231 -54.03 28.98 -63.15
CA ALA A 231 -53.06 28.00 -62.69
C ALA A 231 -51.75 28.70 -62.32
N VAL A 232 -51.31 28.53 -61.07
CA VAL A 232 -49.91 28.77 -60.69
C VAL A 232 -49.35 27.46 -60.17
N VAL A 233 -48.41 26.94 -60.95
CA VAL A 233 -47.61 25.75 -60.72
C VAL A 233 -46.81 25.92 -59.43
N GLY A 234 -47.23 25.22 -58.37
CA GLY A 234 -46.49 25.10 -57.11
C GLY A 234 -45.92 23.70 -56.98
N ALA A 235 -44.64 23.54 -57.32
CA ALA A 235 -43.91 22.29 -57.29
C ALA A 235 -43.98 21.60 -55.91
N ALA A 236 -44.30 20.30 -55.94
CA ALA A 236 -44.23 19.42 -54.79
C ALA A 236 -42.77 19.30 -54.32
N ARG A 237 -42.46 19.86 -53.15
CA ARG A 237 -41.16 19.63 -52.49
C ARG A 237 -41.28 18.44 -51.55
N VAL A 238 -41.03 17.27 -52.12
CA VAL A 238 -40.75 16.02 -51.39
C VAL A 238 -39.51 16.25 -50.51
N ALA A 239 -39.61 15.92 -49.23
CA ALA A 239 -38.47 15.93 -48.32
C ALA A 239 -37.44 14.86 -48.77
N PRO A 240 -36.15 15.20 -48.96
CA PRO A 240 -35.16 14.24 -49.43
C PRO A 240 -34.80 13.23 -48.33
N ALA A 241 -34.74 11.96 -48.73
CA ALA A 241 -34.30 10.84 -47.90
C ALA A 241 -32.83 10.98 -47.49
N ALA A 242 -32.52 10.59 -46.25
CA ALA A 242 -31.16 10.60 -45.71
C ALA A 242 -30.25 9.59 -46.45
N PRO A 243 -28.99 9.96 -46.81
CA PRO A 243 -28.08 9.06 -47.51
C PRO A 243 -27.51 7.96 -46.61
N PRO A 244 -27.13 6.79 -47.17
CA PRO A 244 -26.67 5.63 -46.42
C PRO A 244 -25.26 5.80 -45.83
N ARG A 245 -25.05 5.20 -44.66
CA ARG A 245 -23.77 5.17 -43.93
C ARG A 245 -22.69 4.46 -44.76
N SER A 246 -21.61 5.17 -45.12
CA SER A 246 -20.43 4.57 -45.72
C SER A 246 -19.58 3.82 -44.68
N ARG A 247 -18.99 2.73 -45.13
CA ARG A 247 -18.23 1.73 -44.37
C ARG A 247 -16.81 1.71 -44.93
N ARG A 248 -15.79 1.76 -44.05
CA ARG A 248 -14.32 1.65 -44.27
C ARG A 248 -13.69 2.95 -44.79
N GLU A 249 -12.57 3.43 -44.24
CA GLU A 249 -11.26 2.76 -44.11
C GLU A 249 -10.55 3.00 -42.76
N ARG A 250 -9.79 2.00 -42.30
CA ARG A 250 -8.75 2.16 -41.27
C ARG A 250 -7.45 2.53 -41.97
N VAL A 251 -6.82 3.63 -41.55
CA VAL A 251 -5.41 3.88 -41.85
C VAL A 251 -4.58 2.96 -40.96
N ILE A 252 -3.87 2.02 -41.58
CA ILE A 252 -2.86 1.18 -40.93
C ILE A 252 -1.53 1.94 -41.02
N THR A 253 -0.96 2.33 -39.89
CA THR A 253 0.42 2.82 -39.84
C THR A 253 1.38 1.62 -39.74
N PRO A 254 2.48 1.57 -40.52
CA PRO A 254 3.44 0.48 -40.44
C PRO A 254 4.35 0.63 -39.21
N SER A 255 4.59 -0.51 -38.55
CA SER A 255 5.51 -0.65 -37.41
C SER A 255 6.97 -0.40 -37.83
N LYS A 256 7.66 0.41 -37.02
CA LYS A 256 9.09 0.72 -37.13
C LYS A 256 9.91 -0.57 -36.98
N LYS A 257 10.71 -0.92 -38.00
CA LYS A 257 11.67 -2.03 -37.95
C LYS A 257 12.79 -1.72 -36.96
N ILE A 258 13.12 -2.73 -36.16
CA ILE A 258 14.39 -2.83 -35.41
C ILE A 258 15.44 -3.26 -36.44
N SER A 259 16.54 -2.51 -36.51
CA SER A 259 17.75 -2.90 -37.22
C SER A 259 18.76 -3.37 -36.18
N GLU A 260 19.49 -4.42 -36.55
CA GLU A 260 20.66 -5.01 -35.87
C GLU A 260 21.76 -3.98 -35.53
#